data_AF-A0A0G2I5L6-F1
#
_entry.id   AF-A0A0G2I5L6-F1
#
_cell.length_a   1.000
_cell.length_b   1.000
_cell.length_c   1.000
_cell.angle_alpha   90.00
_cell.angle_beta   90.00
_cell.angle_gamma   90.00
#
_symmetry.space_group_name_H-M   'P 1'
#
loop_
_entity.id
_entity.type
_entity.pdbx_description
1 polymer ?
#
loop_
_entity_poly.entity_id
_entity_poly.type
_entity_poly.pdbx_seq_one_letter_code
_entity_poly.pdbx_strand_id
1 'polypeptide(L)'
;MRFAVHDIEKQPAPELVGTQHLVVASNAVHATPSLQDSTRCIRDILRPDGFLCLVEIIRVFPRPRRQWQSPLNKGTRLSLEDEAVMDRVDVIETDLSKPSLGLSEDVYNSLAENVTDIVHNAWLMHSKWPIKRFEPQLRIMMNMIGLARDISARRWRAGTKTPVTFEFISSIATIAGSSLNGYWNPTEHVSFLVELSQTLRALPDFSGSLGWTPVDEMAGTLVDILLQPEDVRLHSIYHIENPVRQHWADMIATLADALDIPDVIPFGEWVCRVREWPVRADYGADGANPAYLLTGFLDENFTRMSCGGLLMGTANAREHSPTLARVVPVSEATTRLYMGKWREMGFLN
;
A
#
# COMPACT_ATOMS: atom_id res chain seq x y z
N MET A 1 -0.65 25.41 8.76
CA MET A 1 -1.81 24.62 8.28
C MET A 1 -3.06 25.26 8.84
N ARG A 2 -4.12 25.38 8.03
CA ARG A 2 -5.45 25.77 8.48
C ARG A 2 -6.29 24.48 8.51
N PHE A 3 -7.08 24.30 9.55
CA PHE A 3 -7.97 23.14 9.68
C PHE A 3 -9.41 23.64 9.62
N ALA A 4 -10.23 22.96 8.83
CA ALA A 4 -11.66 23.22 8.70
C ALA A 4 -12.41 21.89 8.56
N VAL A 5 -13.66 21.86 8.99
CA VAL A 5 -14.56 20.73 8.76
C VAL A 5 -15.32 20.99 7.47
N HIS A 6 -15.30 20.04 6.56
CA HIS A 6 -16.04 20.11 5.30
C HIS A 6 -16.62 18.74 4.97
N ASP A 7 -17.90 18.73 4.60
CA ASP A 7 -18.61 17.54 4.12
C ASP A 7 -18.33 17.39 2.62
N ILE A 8 -17.53 16.40 2.26
CA ILE A 8 -17.05 16.17 0.90
C ILE A 8 -18.16 15.72 -0.08
N GLU A 9 -19.36 15.42 0.42
CA GLU A 9 -20.54 15.13 -0.40
C GLU A 9 -21.36 16.37 -0.74
N LYS A 10 -20.96 17.54 -0.21
CA LYS A 10 -21.63 18.82 -0.44
C LYS A 10 -20.71 19.80 -1.16
N GLN A 11 -21.30 20.85 -1.73
CA GLN A 11 -20.52 21.87 -2.42
C GLN A 11 -19.47 22.49 -1.49
N PRO A 12 -18.24 22.68 -1.98
CA PRO A 12 -17.18 23.29 -1.21
C PRO A 12 -17.52 24.72 -0.79
N ALA A 13 -16.98 25.11 0.36
CA ALA A 13 -17.10 26.49 0.82
C ALA A 13 -16.52 27.43 -0.26
N PRO A 14 -17.10 28.63 -0.50
CA PRO A 14 -16.72 29.51 -1.60
C PRO A 14 -15.21 29.83 -1.66
N GLU A 15 -14.55 29.89 -0.50
CA GLU A 15 -13.12 30.14 -0.38
C GLU A 15 -12.22 28.97 -0.82
N LEU A 16 -12.76 27.77 -0.97
CA LEU A 16 -12.04 26.59 -1.43
C LEU A 16 -12.20 26.35 -2.94
N VAL A 17 -13.26 26.87 -3.56
CA VAL A 17 -13.59 26.62 -4.97
C VAL A 17 -12.46 27.07 -5.89
N GLY A 18 -11.91 26.13 -6.67
CA GLY A 18 -10.88 26.41 -7.68
C GLY A 18 -9.57 26.94 -7.10
N THR A 19 -9.29 26.74 -5.81
CA THR A 19 -8.10 27.33 -5.16
C THR A 19 -6.97 26.34 -4.92
N GLN A 20 -7.28 25.04 -4.82
CA GLN A 20 -6.28 24.03 -4.46
C GLN A 20 -5.64 23.41 -5.70
N HIS A 21 -4.32 23.25 -5.69
CA HIS A 21 -3.58 22.52 -6.74
C HIS A 21 -3.68 21.00 -6.53
N LEU A 22 -3.80 20.58 -5.28
CA LEU A 22 -3.82 19.18 -4.85
C LEU A 22 -4.83 19.01 -3.72
N VAL A 23 -5.69 18.01 -3.84
CA VAL A 23 -6.50 17.51 -2.72
C VAL A 23 -6.01 16.09 -2.41
N VAL A 24 -5.50 15.89 -1.19
CA VAL A 24 -5.13 14.57 -0.69
C VAL A 24 -6.26 14.08 0.21
N ALA A 25 -7.00 13.08 -0.25
CA ALA A 25 -8.11 12.52 0.50
C ALA A 25 -7.75 11.14 1.02
N SER A 26 -7.58 11.06 2.34
CA SER A 26 -7.16 9.84 3.04
C SER A 26 -8.37 9.17 3.71
N ASN A 27 -8.76 7.97 3.27
CA ASN A 27 -9.88 7.20 3.81
C ASN A 27 -11.26 7.91 3.87
N ALA A 28 -11.44 8.98 3.10
CA ALA A 28 -12.66 9.79 3.19
C ALA A 28 -13.62 9.50 2.03
N VAL A 29 -13.11 9.47 0.79
CA VAL A 29 -13.95 9.51 -0.41
C VAL A 29 -14.56 8.14 -0.71
N HIS A 30 -13.87 7.03 -0.42
CA HIS A 30 -14.44 5.69 -0.62
C HIS A 30 -15.52 5.34 0.41
N ALA A 31 -15.54 6.04 1.56
CA ALA A 31 -16.48 5.78 2.65
C ALA A 31 -17.81 6.53 2.46
N THR A 32 -17.93 7.34 1.39
CA THR A 32 -19.18 8.00 1.05
C THR A 32 -20.11 7.06 0.28
N PRO A 33 -21.43 7.26 0.38
CA PRO A 33 -22.43 6.56 -0.42
C PRO A 33 -22.19 6.60 -1.95
N SER A 34 -21.53 7.65 -2.46
CA SER A 34 -21.29 7.86 -3.88
C SER A 34 -19.92 8.48 -4.15
N LEU A 35 -18.99 7.66 -4.65
CA LEU A 35 -17.67 8.12 -5.08
C LEU A 35 -17.79 9.20 -6.17
N GLN A 36 -18.75 9.07 -7.07
CA GLN A 36 -18.95 10.01 -8.18
C GLN A 36 -19.35 11.39 -7.68
N ASP A 37 -20.24 11.47 -6.70
CA ASP A 37 -20.69 12.76 -6.17
C ASP A 37 -19.60 13.42 -5.32
N SER A 38 -18.92 12.65 -4.46
CA SER A 38 -17.81 13.18 -3.68
C SER A 38 -16.64 13.65 -4.55
N THR A 39 -16.28 12.90 -5.59
CA THR A 39 -15.21 13.31 -6.52
C THR A 39 -15.61 14.51 -7.39
N ARG A 40 -16.90 14.70 -7.68
CA ARG A 40 -17.41 15.93 -8.33
C ARG A 40 -17.23 17.14 -7.42
N CYS A 41 -17.63 17.05 -6.15
CA CYS A 41 -17.45 18.15 -5.19
C CYS A 41 -15.96 18.46 -4.94
N ILE A 42 -15.11 17.44 -4.90
CA ILE A 42 -13.65 17.63 -4.78
C ILE A 42 -13.06 18.26 -6.04
N ARG A 43 -13.58 17.94 -7.22
CA ARG A 43 -13.15 18.60 -8.47
C ARG A 43 -13.41 20.11 -8.42
N ASP A 44 -14.49 20.56 -7.79
CA ASP A 44 -14.80 21.98 -7.65
C ASP A 44 -13.82 22.71 -6.70
N ILE A 45 -13.17 22.00 -5.77
CA ILE A 45 -12.10 22.55 -4.91
C ILE A 45 -10.81 22.76 -5.71
N LEU A 46 -10.58 21.91 -6.71
CA LEU A 46 -9.38 21.90 -7.51
C LEU A 46 -9.40 22.99 -8.57
N ARG A 47 -8.24 23.57 -8.84
CA ARG A 47 -8.00 24.37 -10.04
C ARG A 47 -8.24 23.52 -11.31
N PRO A 48 -8.40 24.14 -12.49
CA PRO A 48 -8.54 23.39 -13.75
C PRO A 48 -7.40 22.41 -14.01
N ASP A 49 -6.19 22.73 -13.55
CA ASP A 49 -4.97 21.91 -13.63
C ASP A 49 -4.71 21.06 -12.37
N GLY A 50 -5.59 21.14 -11.37
CA GLY A 50 -5.45 20.42 -10.12
C GLY A 50 -5.86 18.95 -10.21
N PHE A 51 -5.32 18.14 -9.30
CA PHE A 51 -5.61 16.70 -9.23
C PHE A 51 -5.97 16.23 -7.82
N LEU A 52 -6.76 15.17 -7.76
CA LEU A 52 -7.18 14.48 -6.54
C LEU A 52 -6.31 13.25 -6.35
N CYS A 53 -5.66 13.18 -5.19
CA CYS A 53 -4.93 12.01 -4.72
C CYS A 53 -5.81 11.25 -3.72
N LEU A 54 -6.31 10.07 -4.10
CA LEU A 54 -7.08 9.18 -3.23
C LEU A 54 -6.15 8.22 -2.53
N VAL A 55 -5.88 8.48 -1.25
CA VAL A 55 -5.03 7.61 -0.43
C VAL A 55 -5.93 6.71 0.41
N GLU A 56 -5.77 5.40 0.28
CA GLU A 56 -6.46 4.46 1.17
C GLU A 56 -5.47 3.87 2.17
N ILE A 57 -5.75 4.11 3.44
CA ILE A 57 -5.03 3.54 4.56
C ILE A 57 -5.63 2.17 4.84
N ILE A 58 -4.93 1.16 4.37
CA ILE A 58 -5.17 -0.23 4.74
C ILE A 58 -4.53 -0.49 6.10
N ARG A 59 -5.28 -1.19 6.94
CA ARG A 59 -4.86 -1.64 8.27
C ARG A 59 -3.67 -2.62 8.17
N VAL A 60 -2.64 -2.41 8.98
CA VAL A 60 -1.68 -3.42 9.45
C VAL A 60 -1.34 -3.10 10.92
N PHE A 61 -1.19 -4.11 11.77
CA PHE A 61 -1.05 -3.97 13.24
C PHE A 61 0.28 -3.33 13.70
N PRO A 62 0.32 -2.66 14.87
CA PRO A 62 1.51 -2.00 15.39
C PRO A 62 2.47 -2.93 16.13
N ARG A 63 3.79 -2.75 15.96
CA ARG A 63 4.81 -3.19 16.93
C ARG A 63 5.05 -2.09 17.98
N PRO A 64 5.40 -2.44 19.23
CA PRO A 64 5.93 -1.47 20.18
C PRO A 64 7.25 -0.86 19.68
N ARG A 65 7.42 0.43 19.94
CA ARG A 65 8.65 1.19 19.69
C ARG A 65 9.81 0.61 20.49
N ARG A 66 10.60 -0.26 19.86
CA ARG A 66 12.06 -0.46 20.06
C ARG A 66 12.49 -1.72 19.29
N GLN A 67 12.79 -1.56 17.99
CA GLN A 67 13.70 -2.44 17.23
C GLN A 67 13.84 -1.86 15.82
N TRP A 68 14.62 -0.79 15.69
CA TRP A 68 15.09 -0.27 14.40
C TRP A 68 16.37 -0.98 13.90
N GLN A 69 16.67 -2.18 14.41
CA GLN A 69 17.86 -2.95 14.01
C GLN A 69 17.56 -4.05 12.96
N SER A 70 16.40 -4.06 12.29
CA SER A 70 16.05 -5.22 11.43
C SER A 70 15.24 -4.90 10.16
N PRO A 71 15.71 -4.03 9.25
CA PRO A 71 15.55 -4.29 7.82
C PRO A 71 16.49 -5.42 7.37
N LEU A 72 17.64 -5.56 8.05
CA LEU A 72 18.76 -6.44 7.68
C LEU A 72 18.53 -7.95 7.92
N ASN A 73 17.47 -8.37 8.64
CA ASN A 73 17.27 -9.77 9.04
C ASN A 73 15.95 -10.40 8.56
N LYS A 74 15.20 -9.75 7.64
CA LYS A 74 13.84 -10.18 7.26
C LYS A 74 13.75 -11.07 6.02
N GLY A 75 14.68 -12.01 5.83
CA GLY A 75 14.50 -13.17 4.92
C GLY A 75 14.25 -12.89 3.43
N THR A 76 14.12 -11.63 3.00
CA THR A 76 14.27 -11.20 1.62
C THR A 76 15.71 -11.43 1.23
N ARG A 77 15.93 -12.30 0.24
CA ARG A 77 17.24 -12.65 -0.32
C ARG A 77 17.90 -11.48 -1.10
N LEU A 78 17.71 -10.24 -0.67
CA LEU A 78 18.75 -9.23 -0.81
C LEU A 78 19.71 -9.53 0.34
N SER A 79 20.56 -10.53 0.15
CA SER A 79 21.74 -10.63 0.99
C SER A 79 22.53 -9.36 0.72
N LEU A 80 22.45 -8.39 1.64
CA LEU A 80 23.33 -7.22 1.69
C LEU A 80 24.81 -7.65 1.92
N GLU A 81 25.08 -8.95 1.91
CA GLU A 81 26.38 -9.60 1.78
C GLU A 81 26.96 -9.54 0.35
N ASP A 82 26.15 -9.19 -0.66
CA ASP A 82 26.66 -8.92 -2.00
C ASP A 82 27.29 -7.52 -2.04
N GLU A 83 28.61 -7.47 -1.86
CA GLU A 83 29.41 -6.24 -1.86
C GLU A 83 29.12 -5.35 -3.09
N ALA A 84 28.83 -5.95 -4.25
CA ALA A 84 28.56 -5.21 -5.48
C ALA A 84 27.21 -4.46 -5.45
N VAL A 85 26.25 -4.92 -4.64
CA VAL A 85 24.97 -4.20 -4.41
C VAL A 85 25.19 -3.09 -3.39
N MET A 86 25.96 -3.34 -2.33
CA MET A 86 26.24 -2.34 -1.29
C MET A 86 27.00 -1.13 -1.82
N ASP A 87 27.88 -1.32 -2.81
CA ASP A 87 28.57 -0.21 -3.49
C ASP A 87 27.63 0.75 -4.25
N ARG A 88 26.36 0.37 -4.45
CA ARG A 88 25.35 1.18 -5.13
C ARG A 88 24.32 1.80 -4.18
N VAL A 89 24.43 1.57 -2.87
CA VAL A 89 23.44 1.96 -1.88
C VAL A 89 24.04 2.87 -0.82
N ASP A 90 23.67 4.15 -0.88
CA ASP A 90 23.96 5.11 0.19
C ASP A 90 22.78 5.20 1.16
N VAL A 91 23.06 4.97 2.45
CA VAL A 91 22.04 5.06 3.52
C VAL A 91 22.24 6.36 4.30
N ILE A 92 21.21 7.21 4.29
CA ILE A 92 21.22 8.50 4.99
C ILE A 92 20.19 8.47 6.13
N GLU A 93 20.66 8.61 7.36
CA GLU A 93 19.79 8.78 8.52
C GLU A 93 19.16 10.18 8.50
N THR A 94 17.84 10.24 8.63
CA THR A 94 17.08 11.47 8.34
C THR A 94 15.73 11.48 9.05
N ASP A 95 15.18 12.68 9.28
CA ASP A 95 13.81 12.88 9.75
C ASP A 95 13.07 13.75 8.74
N LEU A 96 12.42 13.08 7.79
CA LEU A 96 11.75 13.69 6.66
C LEU A 96 10.66 14.71 7.07
N SER A 97 10.20 14.68 8.34
CA SER A 97 9.22 15.64 8.83
C SER A 97 9.81 17.02 9.13
N LYS A 98 11.13 17.14 9.26
CA LYS A 98 11.85 18.39 9.53
C LYS A 98 12.17 19.18 8.25
N PRO A 99 12.42 20.50 8.35
CA PRO A 99 12.93 21.30 7.23
C PRO A 99 14.19 20.67 6.62
N SER A 100 14.37 20.80 5.31
CA SER A 100 15.47 20.18 4.56
C SER A 100 15.64 18.68 4.85
N LEU A 101 14.51 18.00 5.10
CA LEU A 101 14.45 16.58 5.50
C LEU A 101 15.19 16.29 6.83
N GLY A 102 15.56 17.30 7.62
CA GLY A 102 16.38 17.10 8.82
C GLY A 102 17.86 16.79 8.51
N LEU A 103 18.31 17.05 7.28
CA LEU A 103 19.68 16.86 6.83
C LEU A 103 20.53 18.11 7.06
N SER A 104 21.87 17.94 7.04
CA SER A 104 22.78 19.08 6.93
C SER A 104 22.64 19.75 5.56
N GLU A 105 23.05 21.01 5.48
CA GLU A 105 22.98 21.79 4.24
C GLU A 105 23.77 21.13 3.10
N ASP A 106 24.98 20.64 3.38
CA ASP A 106 25.82 19.97 2.39
C ASP A 106 25.15 18.71 1.81
N VAL A 107 24.56 17.87 2.68
CA VAL A 107 23.90 16.63 2.24
C VAL A 107 22.63 16.96 1.46
N TYR A 108 21.81 17.90 1.93
CA TYR A 108 20.61 18.33 1.20
C TYR A 108 20.95 18.92 -0.17
N ASN A 109 22.01 19.74 -0.25
CA ASN A 109 22.48 20.31 -1.51
C ASN A 109 22.97 19.23 -2.48
N SER A 110 23.75 18.25 -1.99
CA SER A 110 24.16 17.11 -2.80
C SER A 110 22.96 16.34 -3.35
N LEU A 111 21.94 16.08 -2.53
CA LEU A 111 20.71 15.43 -3.00
C LEU A 111 19.99 16.27 -4.07
N ALA A 112 19.82 17.56 -3.82
CA ALA A 112 19.12 18.44 -4.76
C ALA A 112 19.89 18.64 -6.08
N GLU A 113 21.21 18.44 -6.10
CA GLU A 113 22.03 18.44 -7.31
C GLU A 113 22.00 17.12 -8.08
N ASN A 114 22.10 15.99 -7.39
CA ASN A 114 22.43 14.72 -8.00
C ASN A 114 21.24 13.75 -8.13
N VAL A 115 20.19 13.90 -7.32
CA VAL A 115 19.04 12.98 -7.36
C VAL A 115 18.31 13.12 -8.69
N THR A 116 18.13 11.98 -9.35
CA THR A 116 17.40 11.96 -10.62
C THR A 116 15.91 11.78 -10.45
N ASP A 117 15.54 10.89 -9.54
CA ASP A 117 14.21 10.35 -9.36
C ASP A 117 13.92 10.16 -7.87
N ILE A 118 12.65 10.27 -7.48
CA ILE A 118 12.22 10.11 -6.09
C ILE A 118 11.12 9.06 -6.03
N VAL A 119 11.39 7.96 -5.32
CA VAL A 119 10.37 6.97 -4.97
C VAL A 119 10.00 7.12 -3.49
N HIS A 120 8.86 7.75 -3.22
CA HIS A 120 8.34 7.89 -1.85
C HIS A 120 7.35 6.77 -1.52
N ASN A 121 7.87 5.64 -1.02
CA ASN A 121 7.08 4.47 -0.60
C ASN A 121 7.09 4.28 0.93
N ALA A 122 7.26 5.37 1.68
CA ALA A 122 7.45 5.36 3.13
C ALA A 122 6.30 6.06 3.85
N TRP A 123 5.11 5.47 3.80
CA TRP A 123 3.92 5.98 4.50
C TRP A 123 3.61 5.15 5.75
N LEU A 124 3.46 5.81 6.89
CA LEU A 124 2.97 5.15 8.10
C LEU A 124 1.48 4.85 7.95
N MET A 125 1.13 3.59 7.73
CA MET A 125 -0.26 3.16 7.62
C MET A 125 -0.86 2.90 9.01
N HIS A 126 -1.85 3.69 9.44
CA HIS A 126 -2.57 3.48 10.69
C HIS A 126 -4.06 3.89 10.64
N SER A 127 -4.92 2.98 10.21
CA SER A 127 -6.35 3.26 9.95
C SER A 127 -7.17 3.88 11.10
N LYS A 128 -6.84 3.59 12.37
CA LYS A 128 -7.61 4.10 13.54
C LYS A 128 -7.13 5.44 14.07
N TRP A 129 -6.05 5.99 13.51
CA TRP A 129 -5.56 7.28 13.97
C TRP A 129 -6.43 8.39 13.40
N PRO A 130 -6.81 9.39 14.21
CA PRO A 130 -7.45 10.58 13.66
C PRO A 130 -6.48 11.24 12.68
N ILE A 131 -7.00 11.87 11.63
CA ILE A 131 -6.22 12.54 10.58
C ILE A 131 -5.13 13.46 11.15
N LYS A 132 -5.39 14.12 12.28
CA LYS A 132 -4.41 14.96 12.98
C LYS A 132 -3.10 14.24 13.31
N ARG A 133 -3.12 12.94 13.61
CA ARG A 133 -1.89 12.16 13.87
C ARG A 133 -1.10 11.83 12.61
N PHE A 134 -1.68 12.03 11.43
CA PHE A 134 -0.98 11.94 10.15
C PHE A 134 -0.37 13.28 9.72
N GLU A 135 -0.50 14.35 10.50
CA GLU A 135 0.16 15.62 10.20
C GLU A 135 1.67 15.48 9.91
N PRO A 136 2.45 14.64 10.63
CA PRO A 136 3.84 14.39 10.27
C PRO A 136 3.99 13.75 8.88
N GLN A 137 3.11 12.83 8.48
CA GLN A 137 3.15 12.20 7.14
C GLN A 137 2.84 13.20 6.03
N LEU A 138 1.84 14.07 6.25
CA LEU A 138 1.55 15.16 5.33
C LEU A 138 2.70 16.17 5.25
N ARG A 139 3.39 16.42 6.37
CA ARG A 139 4.60 17.25 6.40
C ARG A 139 5.74 16.63 5.59
N ILE A 140 5.97 15.33 5.75
CA ILE A 140 6.95 14.56 4.98
C ILE A 140 6.69 14.72 3.48
N MET A 141 5.46 14.47 3.04
CA MET A 141 5.08 14.64 1.63
C MET A 141 5.34 16.06 1.12
N MET A 142 4.99 17.09 1.91
CA MET A 142 5.29 18.48 1.56
C MET A 142 6.79 18.76 1.44
N ASN A 143 7.61 18.20 2.34
CA ASN A 143 9.06 18.39 2.29
C ASN A 143 9.68 17.64 1.09
N MET A 144 9.17 16.45 0.74
CA MET A 144 9.60 15.70 -0.45
C MET A 144 9.24 16.43 -1.74
N ILE A 145 8.04 17.03 -1.83
CA ILE A 145 7.66 17.92 -2.94
C ILE A 145 8.59 19.15 -2.98
N GLY A 146 9.00 19.66 -1.82
CA GLY A 146 10.01 20.72 -1.71
C GLY A 146 11.35 20.33 -2.33
N LEU A 147 11.86 19.13 -2.02
CA LEU A 147 13.07 18.60 -2.64
C LEU A 147 12.91 18.44 -4.16
N ALA A 148 11.80 17.86 -4.63
CA ALA A 148 11.51 17.69 -6.06
C ALA A 148 11.51 19.04 -6.81
N ARG A 149 10.91 20.07 -6.21
CA ARG A 149 10.96 21.45 -6.73
C ARG A 149 12.39 21.97 -6.81
N ASP A 150 13.19 21.78 -5.78
CA ASP A 150 14.57 22.28 -5.73
C ASP A 150 15.47 21.60 -6.77
N ILE A 151 15.31 20.27 -6.96
CA ILE A 151 15.93 19.51 -8.05
C ILE A 151 15.52 20.10 -9.40
N SER A 152 14.22 20.27 -9.63
CA SER A 152 13.70 20.83 -10.88
C SER A 152 14.25 22.23 -11.17
N ALA A 153 14.38 23.08 -10.15
CA ALA A 153 14.91 24.43 -10.29
C ALA A 153 16.42 24.43 -10.62
N ARG A 154 17.19 23.52 -10.04
CA ARG A 154 18.64 23.38 -10.32
C ARG A 154 18.87 22.86 -11.74
N ARG A 155 18.13 21.82 -12.16
CA ARG A 155 18.12 21.32 -13.54
C ARG A 155 17.80 22.41 -14.56
N TRP A 156 16.78 23.22 -14.26
CA TRP A 156 16.40 24.33 -15.11
C TRP A 156 17.54 25.32 -15.34
N ARG A 157 18.31 25.64 -14.27
CA ARG A 157 19.49 26.50 -14.35
C ARG A 157 20.65 25.85 -15.11
N ALA A 158 20.81 24.52 -14.98
CA ALA A 158 21.84 23.75 -15.67
C ALA A 158 21.56 23.51 -17.17
N GLY A 159 20.36 23.84 -17.65
CA GLY A 159 19.99 23.78 -19.06
C GLY A 159 18.91 22.74 -19.40
N THR A 160 18.63 21.80 -18.52
CA THR A 160 17.56 20.81 -18.68
C THR A 160 16.20 21.47 -18.43
N LYS A 161 15.32 21.48 -19.44
CA LYS A 161 14.02 22.19 -19.39
C LYS A 161 12.83 21.31 -19.06
N THR A 162 13.08 20.06 -18.67
CA THR A 162 12.06 19.10 -18.23
C THR A 162 11.87 19.23 -16.72
N PRO A 163 10.67 19.60 -16.23
CA PRO A 163 10.42 19.68 -14.80
C PRO A 163 10.32 18.29 -14.17
N VAL A 164 10.59 18.21 -12.87
CA VAL A 164 10.26 17.00 -12.10
C VAL A 164 8.74 16.90 -11.99
N THR A 165 8.18 15.75 -12.39
CA THR A 165 6.73 15.48 -12.33
C THR A 165 6.36 14.77 -11.03
N PHE A 166 5.06 14.64 -10.77
CA PHE A 166 4.52 13.96 -9.59
C PHE A 166 3.44 12.99 -10.02
N GLU A 167 3.70 11.71 -9.81
CA GLU A 167 2.81 10.60 -10.12
C GLU A 167 2.30 10.00 -8.82
N PHE A 168 0.97 9.94 -8.67
CA PHE A 168 0.35 9.20 -7.58
C PHE A 168 0.14 7.75 -7.98
N ILE A 169 0.60 6.84 -7.12
CA ILE A 169 0.48 5.40 -7.33
C ILE A 169 -0.36 4.81 -6.21
N SER A 170 -1.40 4.07 -6.60
CA SER A 170 -2.31 3.39 -5.70
C SER A 170 -2.28 1.88 -5.96
N SER A 171 -1.96 1.10 -4.92
CA SER A 171 -1.85 -0.37 -4.96
C SER A 171 -2.73 -1.03 -3.89
N ILE A 172 -3.88 -0.40 -3.63
CA ILE A 172 -4.72 -0.70 -2.49
C ILE A 172 -5.22 -2.15 -2.53
N ALA A 173 -4.94 -2.89 -1.46
CA ALA A 173 -5.50 -4.20 -1.10
C ALA A 173 -5.12 -5.35 -2.04
N THR A 174 -4.09 -5.16 -2.86
CA THR A 174 -3.73 -6.11 -3.93
C THR A 174 -2.32 -6.67 -3.77
N ILE A 175 -1.48 -6.12 -2.91
CA ILE A 175 -0.10 -6.60 -2.74
C ILE A 175 -0.08 -7.96 -2.04
N ALA A 176 0.51 -8.95 -2.71
CA ALA A 176 0.77 -10.27 -2.17
C ALA A 176 2.27 -10.47 -1.89
N GLY A 177 2.64 -11.66 -1.42
CA GLY A 177 4.03 -12.04 -1.19
C GLY A 177 4.91 -11.99 -2.44
N SER A 178 6.21 -12.23 -2.27
CA SER A 178 7.12 -12.31 -3.41
C SER A 178 7.01 -13.64 -4.14
N SER A 179 6.77 -13.59 -5.45
CA SER A 179 6.71 -14.78 -6.31
C SER A 179 8.07 -15.48 -6.42
N LEU A 180 9.17 -14.78 -6.11
CA LEU A 180 10.54 -15.27 -6.24
C LEU A 180 10.99 -16.13 -5.06
N ASN A 181 10.58 -15.78 -3.83
CA ASN A 181 11.08 -16.44 -2.61
C ASN A 181 9.99 -16.74 -1.56
N GLY A 182 8.74 -16.44 -1.88
CA GLY A 182 7.60 -16.70 -1.01
C GLY A 182 7.43 -15.71 0.14
N TYR A 183 8.35 -14.77 0.34
CA TYR A 183 8.29 -13.88 1.51
C TYR A 183 7.04 -13.00 1.42
N TRP A 184 6.18 -13.16 2.43
CA TRP A 184 5.00 -12.35 2.63
C TRP A 184 4.95 -11.97 4.10
N ASN A 185 4.79 -10.68 4.38
CA ASN A 185 4.70 -10.14 5.73
C ASN A 185 3.59 -10.85 6.56
N PRO A 186 3.92 -11.52 7.67
CA PRO A 186 2.93 -12.26 8.46
C PRO A 186 1.99 -11.34 9.24
N THR A 187 2.29 -10.04 9.34
CA THR A 187 1.45 -9.11 10.12
C THR A 187 0.31 -8.47 9.30
N GLU A 188 -0.05 -9.02 8.15
CA GLU A 188 -1.10 -8.49 7.26
C GLU A 188 -2.42 -9.25 7.40
N HIS A 189 -3.52 -8.65 6.94
CA HIS A 189 -4.86 -9.23 7.07
C HIS A 189 -5.01 -10.60 6.46
N VAL A 190 -4.46 -10.80 5.25
CA VAL A 190 -4.55 -12.08 4.54
C VAL A 190 -3.75 -13.14 5.29
N SER A 191 -2.54 -12.81 5.74
CA SER A 191 -1.69 -13.71 6.53
C SER A 191 -2.42 -14.18 7.80
N PHE A 192 -3.01 -13.25 8.56
CA PHE A 192 -3.83 -13.59 9.74
C PHE A 192 -5.06 -14.42 9.40
N LEU A 193 -5.77 -14.11 8.31
CA LEU A 193 -6.92 -14.89 7.87
C LEU A 193 -6.53 -16.34 7.60
N VAL A 194 -5.39 -16.56 6.95
CA VAL A 194 -4.87 -17.90 6.65
C VAL A 194 -4.47 -18.64 7.94
N GLU A 195 -3.73 -17.99 8.84
CA GLU A 195 -3.33 -18.55 10.15
C GLU A 195 -4.55 -18.95 11.00
N LEU A 196 -5.54 -18.06 11.10
CA LEU A 196 -6.76 -18.30 11.85
C LEU A 196 -7.58 -19.44 11.22
N SER A 197 -7.59 -19.53 9.89
CA SER A 197 -8.26 -20.64 9.20
C SER A 197 -7.59 -21.97 9.49
N GLN A 198 -6.26 -22.02 9.55
CA GLN A 198 -5.53 -23.23 9.96
C GLN A 198 -5.86 -23.61 11.42
N THR A 199 -5.93 -22.62 12.31
CA THR A 199 -6.28 -22.83 13.73
C THR A 199 -7.70 -23.35 13.91
N LEU A 200 -8.66 -22.79 13.18
CA LEU A 200 -10.07 -23.18 13.22
C LEU A 200 -10.37 -24.47 12.45
N ARG A 201 -9.42 -24.97 11.66
CA ARG A 201 -9.62 -26.03 10.66
C ARG A 201 -10.79 -25.74 9.72
N ALA A 202 -11.02 -24.48 9.40
CA ALA A 202 -12.07 -24.05 8.48
C ALA A 202 -11.64 -22.77 7.74
N LEU A 203 -11.84 -22.74 6.42
CA LEU A 203 -11.64 -21.56 5.59
C LEU A 203 -12.97 -20.81 5.37
N PRO A 204 -12.95 -19.47 5.25
CA PRO A 204 -14.12 -18.70 4.88
C PRO A 204 -14.42 -18.82 3.38
N ASP A 205 -15.68 -19.08 3.06
CA ASP A 205 -16.20 -19.04 1.70
C ASP A 205 -16.38 -17.58 1.25
N PHE A 206 -15.59 -17.17 0.26
CA PHE A 206 -15.68 -15.87 -0.37
C PHE A 206 -16.28 -15.97 -1.77
N SER A 207 -17.30 -15.17 -2.02
CA SER A 207 -17.82 -14.95 -3.38
C SER A 207 -16.97 -13.91 -4.12
N GLY A 208 -17.10 -13.84 -5.45
CA GLY A 208 -16.47 -12.79 -6.26
C GLY A 208 -15.02 -13.10 -6.68
N SER A 209 -14.22 -12.05 -6.83
CA SER A 209 -12.87 -12.15 -7.39
C SER A 209 -11.82 -11.45 -6.55
N LEU A 210 -10.57 -11.88 -6.65
CA LEU A 210 -9.41 -11.32 -5.99
C LEU A 210 -8.35 -10.88 -7.03
N GLY A 211 -7.62 -9.81 -6.72
CA GLY A 211 -6.64 -9.17 -7.60
C GLY A 211 -5.23 -9.16 -7.03
N TRP A 212 -4.81 -10.27 -6.39
CA TRP A 212 -3.47 -10.35 -5.79
C TRP A 212 -2.37 -10.20 -6.84
N THR A 213 -1.41 -9.33 -6.52
CA THR A 213 -0.26 -8.99 -7.36
C THR A 213 0.99 -9.23 -6.53
N PRO A 214 1.91 -10.11 -6.97
CA PRO A 214 3.17 -10.32 -6.26
C PRO A 214 3.95 -9.02 -6.08
N VAL A 215 4.64 -8.86 -4.94
CA VAL A 215 5.36 -7.61 -4.62
C VAL A 215 6.52 -7.32 -5.59
N ASP A 216 7.12 -8.34 -6.19
CA ASP A 216 8.13 -8.18 -7.24
C ASP A 216 7.55 -7.64 -8.56
N GLU A 217 6.35 -8.06 -8.95
CA GLU A 217 5.64 -7.47 -10.10
C GLU A 217 5.22 -6.03 -9.81
N MET A 218 4.81 -5.73 -8.57
CA MET A 218 4.55 -4.36 -8.11
C MET A 218 5.81 -3.49 -8.22
N ALA A 219 6.95 -3.98 -7.72
CA ALA A 219 8.22 -3.27 -7.79
C ALA A 219 8.68 -3.07 -9.25
N GLY A 220 8.58 -4.11 -10.09
CA GLY A 220 8.89 -4.00 -11.52
C GLY A 220 7.98 -3.00 -12.24
N THR A 221 6.70 -2.93 -11.87
CA THR A 221 5.77 -1.91 -12.39
C THR A 221 6.20 -0.50 -12.03
N LEU A 222 6.62 -0.26 -10.78
CA LEU A 222 7.16 1.04 -10.35
C LEU A 222 8.40 1.42 -11.15
N VAL A 223 9.30 0.46 -11.38
CA VAL A 223 10.54 0.67 -12.15
C VAL A 223 10.23 0.99 -13.62
N ASP A 224 9.30 0.27 -14.25
CA ASP A 224 8.91 0.52 -15.64
C ASP A 224 8.33 1.93 -15.83
N ILE A 225 7.51 2.39 -14.87
CA ILE A 225 6.91 3.74 -14.91
C ILE A 225 7.98 4.81 -14.65
N LEU A 226 8.87 4.58 -13.68
CA LEU A 226 9.92 5.53 -13.30
C LEU A 226 10.96 5.73 -14.41
N LEU A 227 11.28 4.67 -15.15
CA LEU A 227 12.32 4.66 -16.19
C LEU A 227 11.77 4.92 -17.59
N GLN A 228 10.57 5.47 -17.72
CA GLN A 228 10.04 5.86 -19.01
C GLN A 228 10.96 6.89 -19.69
N PRO A 229 11.13 6.81 -21.03
CA PRO A 229 11.82 7.85 -21.78
C PRO A 229 11.24 9.25 -21.55
N GLU A 230 12.07 10.29 -21.60
CA GLU A 230 11.63 11.68 -21.33
C GLU A 230 10.56 12.20 -22.30
N ASP A 231 10.43 11.61 -23.49
CA ASP A 231 9.42 11.95 -24.49
C ASP A 231 8.05 11.29 -24.22
N VAL A 232 7.99 10.33 -23.29
CA VAL A 232 6.75 9.69 -22.86
C VAL A 232 6.05 10.57 -21.82
N ARG A 233 4.79 10.91 -22.10
CA ARG A 233 3.96 11.67 -21.18
C ARG A 233 3.34 10.75 -20.13
N LEU A 234 3.82 10.84 -18.89
CA LEU A 234 3.25 10.11 -17.76
C LEU A 234 1.84 10.60 -17.39
N HIS A 235 1.05 9.69 -16.86
CA HIS A 235 -0.24 9.97 -16.22
C HIS A 235 -0.05 10.45 -14.78
N SER A 236 -0.91 11.33 -14.29
CA SER A 236 -0.85 11.80 -12.90
C SER A 236 -1.22 10.73 -11.87
N ILE A 237 -1.98 9.71 -12.28
CA ILE A 237 -2.48 8.65 -11.41
C ILE A 237 -2.30 7.30 -12.09
N TYR A 238 -1.70 6.36 -11.36
CA TYR A 238 -1.59 4.96 -11.71
C TYR A 238 -2.24 4.09 -10.63
N HIS A 239 -3.04 3.12 -11.08
CA HIS A 239 -3.46 2.02 -10.22
C HIS A 239 -2.66 0.78 -10.56
N ILE A 240 -2.07 0.16 -9.55
CA ILE A 240 -1.36 -1.11 -9.70
C ILE A 240 -2.15 -2.19 -8.97
N GLU A 241 -2.72 -3.09 -9.77
CA GLU A 241 -3.50 -4.24 -9.36
C GLU A 241 -3.36 -5.30 -10.46
N ASN A 242 -3.57 -6.57 -10.11
CA ASN A 242 -3.55 -7.64 -11.08
C ASN A 242 -4.71 -7.45 -12.08
N PRO A 243 -4.41 -7.17 -13.37
CA PRO A 243 -5.46 -6.95 -14.36
C PRO A 243 -6.22 -8.23 -14.71
N VAL A 244 -5.68 -9.39 -14.35
CA VAL A 244 -6.31 -10.70 -14.54
C VAL A 244 -6.74 -11.24 -13.18
N ARG A 245 -7.91 -10.79 -12.72
CA ARG A 245 -8.48 -11.24 -11.44
C ARG A 245 -8.88 -12.72 -11.51
N GLN A 246 -8.80 -13.39 -10.36
CA GLN A 246 -9.15 -14.82 -10.21
C GLN A 246 -10.31 -15.00 -9.25
N HIS A 247 -11.05 -16.10 -9.37
CA HIS A 247 -12.15 -16.40 -8.48
C HIS A 247 -11.63 -16.81 -7.10
N TRP A 248 -12.32 -16.33 -6.06
CA TRP A 248 -11.97 -16.72 -4.69
C TRP A 248 -12.13 -18.24 -4.47
N ALA A 249 -13.11 -18.87 -5.10
CA ALA A 249 -13.35 -20.31 -4.99
C ALA A 249 -12.11 -21.15 -5.36
N ASP A 250 -11.41 -20.80 -6.45
CA ASP A 250 -10.21 -21.51 -6.90
C ASP A 250 -9.04 -21.33 -5.91
N MET A 251 -8.89 -20.11 -5.37
CA MET A 251 -7.86 -19.82 -4.36
C MET A 251 -8.16 -20.51 -3.03
N ILE A 252 -9.42 -20.52 -2.58
CA ILE A 252 -9.83 -21.22 -1.35
C ILE A 252 -9.60 -22.72 -1.51
N ALA A 253 -9.91 -23.33 -2.65
CA ALA A 253 -9.59 -24.72 -2.92
C ALA A 253 -8.07 -24.99 -2.83
N THR A 254 -7.27 -24.09 -3.39
CA THR A 254 -5.80 -24.17 -3.30
C THR A 254 -5.30 -24.06 -1.86
N LEU A 255 -5.85 -23.13 -1.08
CA LEU A 255 -5.49 -22.95 0.32
C LEU A 255 -5.95 -24.13 1.18
N ALA A 256 -7.14 -24.68 0.93
CA ALA A 256 -7.67 -25.83 1.64
C ALA A 256 -6.75 -27.05 1.49
N ASP A 257 -6.34 -27.35 0.25
CA ASP A 257 -5.39 -28.42 -0.02
C ASP A 257 -4.01 -28.12 0.59
N ALA A 258 -3.48 -26.92 0.36
CA ALA A 258 -2.14 -26.56 0.82
C ALA A 258 -2.00 -26.55 2.36
N LEU A 259 -3.10 -26.39 3.09
CA LEU A 259 -3.13 -26.29 4.56
C LEU A 259 -3.75 -27.52 5.25
N ASP A 260 -4.22 -28.52 4.50
CA ASP A 260 -4.97 -29.67 5.03
C ASP A 260 -6.22 -29.26 5.85
N ILE A 261 -6.96 -28.28 5.32
CA ILE A 261 -8.19 -27.76 5.93
C ILE A 261 -9.40 -28.42 5.26
N PRO A 262 -10.22 -29.20 5.99
CA PRO A 262 -11.31 -29.97 5.40
C PRO A 262 -12.57 -29.14 5.11
N ASP A 263 -12.79 -28.09 5.89
CA ASP A 263 -14.06 -27.35 5.88
C ASP A 263 -13.91 -25.98 5.21
N VAL A 264 -14.85 -25.67 4.33
CA VAL A 264 -15.09 -24.31 3.81
C VAL A 264 -16.49 -23.91 4.25
N ILE A 265 -16.59 -22.82 5.02
CA ILE A 265 -17.84 -22.40 5.68
C ILE A 265 -18.21 -20.97 5.29
N PRO A 266 -19.49 -20.57 5.35
CA PRO A 266 -19.89 -19.20 5.06
C PRO A 266 -19.08 -18.17 5.85
N PHE A 267 -18.63 -17.09 5.20
CA PHE A 267 -17.76 -16.11 5.83
C PHE A 267 -18.28 -15.55 7.16
N GLY A 268 -19.59 -15.26 7.26
CA GLY A 268 -20.19 -14.80 8.52
C GLY A 268 -20.10 -15.83 9.64
N GLU A 269 -20.25 -17.12 9.33
CA GLU A 269 -20.05 -18.20 10.30
C GLU A 269 -18.58 -18.29 10.70
N TRP A 270 -17.65 -18.19 9.75
CA TRP A 270 -16.22 -18.16 10.03
C TRP A 270 -15.85 -17.02 10.98
N VAL A 271 -16.37 -15.82 10.76
CA VAL A 271 -16.15 -14.67 11.67
C VAL A 271 -16.71 -14.95 13.07
N CYS A 272 -17.88 -15.59 13.20
CA CYS A 272 -18.40 -16.01 14.50
C CYS A 272 -17.45 -16.98 15.21
N ARG A 273 -16.95 -18.00 14.52
CA ARG A 273 -15.97 -18.96 15.09
C ARG A 273 -14.67 -18.26 15.52
N VAL A 274 -14.21 -17.29 14.74
CA VAL A 274 -13.06 -16.45 15.08
C VAL A 274 -13.30 -15.66 16.38
N ARG A 275 -14.51 -15.12 16.59
CA ARG A 275 -14.87 -14.37 17.81
C ARG A 275 -14.94 -15.26 19.05
N GLU A 276 -15.44 -16.48 18.88
CA GLU A 276 -15.68 -17.43 19.97
C GLU A 276 -14.42 -18.23 20.34
N TRP A 277 -13.36 -18.18 19.52
CA TRP A 277 -12.13 -18.91 19.78
C TRP A 277 -11.47 -18.49 21.11
N PRO A 278 -11.16 -19.44 22.01
CA PRO A 278 -10.71 -19.13 23.36
C PRO A 278 -9.37 -18.37 23.35
N VAL A 279 -9.34 -17.27 24.11
CA VAL A 279 -8.13 -16.47 24.33
C VAL A 279 -7.11 -17.31 25.08
N ARG A 280 -5.96 -17.62 24.48
CA ARG A 280 -4.85 -18.24 25.22
C ARG A 280 -4.37 -17.26 26.31
N ALA A 281 -4.08 -17.77 27.51
CA ALA A 281 -3.72 -16.96 28.69
C ALA A 281 -2.35 -16.24 28.59
N ASP A 282 -1.59 -16.47 27.52
CA ASP A 282 -0.26 -15.93 27.22
C ASP A 282 -0.28 -14.62 26.42
N TYR A 283 -1.44 -14.17 25.93
CA TYR A 283 -1.59 -12.79 25.45
C TYR A 283 -1.49 -11.86 26.67
N GLY A 284 -0.32 -11.25 26.88
CA GLY A 284 -0.02 -10.37 28.01
C GLY A 284 -1.00 -9.20 28.20
N ALA A 285 -0.75 -8.33 29.18
CA ALA A 285 -1.70 -7.34 29.72
C ALA A 285 -2.48 -6.42 28.74
N ASP A 286 -2.13 -6.39 27.45
CA ASP A 286 -2.88 -5.74 26.36
C ASP A 286 -3.82 -6.70 25.60
N GLY A 287 -4.13 -7.87 26.18
CA GLY A 287 -4.73 -9.10 25.62
C GLY A 287 -6.03 -9.02 24.81
N ALA A 288 -6.05 -8.24 23.74
CA ALA A 288 -7.02 -8.41 22.67
C ALA A 288 -6.55 -9.55 21.75
N ASN A 289 -7.36 -10.61 21.67
CA ASN A 289 -7.25 -11.62 20.63
C ASN A 289 -7.03 -10.92 19.27
N PRO A 290 -5.93 -11.19 18.52
CA PRO A 290 -5.71 -10.61 17.20
C PRO A 290 -6.92 -10.82 16.28
N ALA A 291 -7.60 -11.95 16.46
CA ALA A 291 -8.80 -12.34 15.76
C ALA A 291 -10.00 -11.42 16.09
N TYR A 292 -10.18 -10.99 17.35
CA TYR A 292 -11.22 -10.01 17.73
C TYR A 292 -11.02 -8.66 17.02
N LEU A 293 -9.76 -8.19 16.93
CA LEU A 293 -9.43 -6.94 16.21
C LEU A 293 -9.62 -7.04 14.69
N LEU A 294 -9.52 -8.25 14.14
CA LEU A 294 -9.74 -8.56 12.73
C LEU A 294 -11.23 -8.60 12.40
N THR A 295 -12.08 -9.11 13.30
CA THR A 295 -13.51 -9.37 13.03
C THR A 295 -14.29 -8.14 12.57
N GLY A 296 -14.04 -6.96 13.13
CA GLY A 296 -14.68 -5.72 12.67
C GLY A 296 -14.24 -5.28 11.27
N PHE A 297 -13.00 -5.55 10.86
CA PHE A 297 -12.56 -5.29 9.47
C PHE A 297 -13.14 -6.32 8.50
N LEU A 298 -13.10 -7.59 8.90
CA LEU A 298 -13.63 -8.71 8.15
C LEU A 298 -15.11 -8.52 7.85
N ASP A 299 -15.91 -8.19 8.86
CA ASP A 299 -17.36 -7.98 8.73
C ASP A 299 -17.73 -6.81 7.81
N GLU A 300 -17.03 -5.67 7.93
CA GLU A 300 -17.48 -4.43 7.30
C GLU A 300 -16.82 -4.14 5.93
N ASN A 301 -15.58 -4.59 5.72
CA ASN A 301 -14.76 -4.09 4.62
C ASN A 301 -14.14 -5.17 3.73
N PHE A 302 -13.88 -6.37 4.26
CA PHE A 302 -13.12 -7.39 3.52
C PHE A 302 -13.82 -7.81 2.23
N THR A 303 -15.12 -8.12 2.27
CA THR A 303 -15.88 -8.49 1.07
C THR A 303 -15.88 -7.37 0.03
N ARG A 304 -16.10 -6.13 0.46
CA ARG A 304 -16.12 -4.98 -0.45
C ARG A 304 -14.76 -4.78 -1.12
N MET A 305 -13.67 -4.82 -0.37
CA MET A 305 -12.34 -4.48 -0.89
C MET A 305 -11.66 -5.66 -1.59
N SER A 306 -11.75 -6.85 -1.00
CA SER A 306 -10.95 -8.01 -1.40
C SER A 306 -11.71 -9.00 -2.28
N CYS A 307 -13.04 -8.89 -2.35
CA CYS A 307 -13.90 -9.83 -3.11
C CYS A 307 -14.54 -9.21 -4.37
N GLY A 308 -13.95 -8.13 -4.90
CA GLY A 308 -14.32 -7.54 -6.19
C GLY A 308 -15.32 -6.38 -6.13
N GLY A 309 -15.61 -5.86 -4.93
CA GLY A 309 -16.42 -4.64 -4.78
C GLY A 309 -15.65 -3.34 -5.04
N LEU A 310 -14.32 -3.41 -5.15
CA LEU A 310 -13.45 -2.32 -5.59
C LEU A 310 -12.62 -2.80 -6.79
N LEU A 311 -12.81 -2.14 -7.93
CA LEU A 311 -12.06 -2.41 -9.17
C LEU A 311 -11.27 -1.15 -9.52
N MET A 312 -9.95 -1.26 -9.58
CA MET A 312 -9.10 -0.16 -9.98
C MET A 312 -8.78 -0.25 -11.46
N GLY A 313 -8.95 0.87 -12.18
CA GLY A 313 -8.61 0.93 -13.61
C GLY A 313 -7.10 0.90 -13.81
N THR A 314 -6.56 -0.21 -14.33
CA THR A 314 -5.12 -0.43 -14.53
C THR A 314 -4.62 -0.04 -15.92
N ALA A 315 -5.47 0.52 -16.79
CA ALA A 315 -5.13 0.82 -18.19
C ALA A 315 -3.86 1.68 -18.32
N ASN A 316 -3.79 2.80 -17.58
CA ASN A 316 -2.64 3.70 -17.57
C ASN A 316 -1.35 3.00 -17.13
N ALA A 317 -1.43 2.14 -16.10
CA ALA A 317 -0.25 1.44 -15.59
C ALA A 317 0.22 0.37 -16.56
N ARG A 318 -0.70 -0.33 -17.24
CA ARG A 318 -0.35 -1.33 -18.27
C ARG A 318 0.21 -0.73 -19.55
N GLU A 319 -0.21 0.49 -19.88
CA GLU A 319 0.35 1.24 -21.01
C GLU A 319 1.85 1.50 -20.82
N HIS A 320 2.25 1.91 -19.60
CA HIS A 320 3.64 2.27 -19.28
C HIS A 320 4.41 1.18 -18.51
N SER A 321 3.81 0.02 -18.28
CA SER A 321 4.49 -1.11 -17.63
C SER A 321 4.23 -2.43 -18.35
N PRO A 322 5.20 -2.91 -19.13
CA PRO A 322 5.15 -4.27 -19.67
C PRO A 322 5.14 -5.31 -18.54
N THR A 323 5.72 -5.01 -17.37
CA THR A 323 5.62 -5.86 -16.17
C THR A 323 4.16 -6.03 -15.75
N LEU A 324 3.41 -4.95 -15.51
CA LEU A 324 2.00 -5.07 -15.14
C LEU A 324 1.14 -5.69 -16.26
N ALA A 325 1.44 -5.34 -17.52
CA ALA A 325 0.68 -5.81 -18.67
C ALA A 325 0.74 -7.33 -18.86
N ARG A 326 1.83 -7.98 -18.42
CA ARG A 326 2.02 -9.45 -18.49
C ARG A 326 1.61 -10.19 -17.22
N VAL A 327 1.23 -9.49 -16.14
CA VAL A 327 0.85 -10.15 -14.89
C VAL A 327 -0.32 -11.10 -15.16
N VAL A 328 -0.18 -12.30 -14.60
CA VAL A 328 -1.16 -13.38 -14.66
C VAL A 328 -1.74 -13.64 -13.25
N PRO A 329 -2.81 -14.44 -13.12
CA PRO A 329 -3.30 -14.89 -11.82
C PRO A 329 -2.20 -15.54 -10.98
N VAL A 330 -2.30 -15.42 -9.66
CA VAL A 330 -1.35 -16.06 -8.73
C VAL A 330 -1.52 -17.57 -8.83
N SER A 331 -0.50 -18.25 -9.33
CA SER A 331 -0.54 -19.70 -9.54
C SER A 331 -0.59 -20.48 -8.22
N GLU A 332 -1.09 -21.71 -8.28
CA GLU A 332 -1.03 -22.65 -7.15
C GLU A 332 0.40 -22.85 -6.62
N ALA A 333 1.39 -22.95 -7.51
CA ALA A 333 2.80 -23.10 -7.13
C ALA A 333 3.27 -21.89 -6.30
N THR A 334 2.88 -20.68 -6.69
CA THR A 334 3.18 -19.44 -5.97
C THR A 334 2.45 -19.39 -4.63
N THR A 335 1.17 -19.79 -4.57
CA THR A 335 0.42 -19.88 -3.30
C THR A 335 1.09 -20.85 -2.33
N ARG A 336 1.50 -22.03 -2.79
CA ARG A 336 2.23 -23.02 -1.97
C ARG A 336 3.59 -22.50 -1.52
N LEU A 337 4.28 -21.72 -2.36
CA LEU A 337 5.52 -21.05 -2.00
C LEU A 337 5.32 -20.07 -0.83
N TYR A 338 4.24 -19.28 -0.83
CA TYR A 338 3.88 -18.42 0.30
C TYR A 338 3.64 -19.23 1.58
N MET A 339 2.86 -20.31 1.50
CA MET A 339 2.59 -21.16 2.67
C MET A 339 3.88 -21.79 3.21
N GLY A 340 4.74 -22.30 2.31
CA GLY A 340 6.05 -22.83 2.66
C GLY A 340 6.89 -21.81 3.40
N LYS A 341 6.91 -20.56 2.92
CA LYS A 341 7.68 -19.50 3.57
C LYS A 341 7.13 -19.13 4.95
N TRP A 342 5.81 -19.10 5.12
CA TRP A 342 5.21 -18.90 6.43
C TRP A 342 5.48 -20.05 7.42
N ARG A 343 5.58 -21.30 6.95
CA ARG A 343 6.04 -22.43 7.79
C ARG A 343 7.50 -22.29 8.20
N GLU A 344 8.39 -21.92 7.27
CA GLU A 344 9.80 -21.64 7.58
C GLU A 344 9.95 -20.54 8.64
N MET A 345 9.07 -19.55 8.61
CA MET A 345 9.02 -18.44 9.58
C MET A 345 8.37 -18.83 10.92
N GLY A 346 7.83 -20.05 11.06
CA GLY A 346 7.09 -20.51 12.23
C GLY A 346 5.73 -19.82 12.41
N PHE A 347 5.19 -19.21 11.36
CA PHE A 347 3.89 -18.54 11.37
C PHE A 347 2.73 -19.51 11.10
N LEU A 348 2.96 -20.51 10.23
CA LEU A 348 2.03 -21.62 10.01
C LEU A 348 2.61 -22.92 10.54
N ASN A 349 1.73 -23.84 10.94
CA ASN A 349 2.07 -25.19 11.37
C ASN A 349 2.31 -26.14 10.20
#